data_AF-A0A9X3ULB8-F1
#
_entry.id   AF-A0A9X3ULB8-F1
#
_cell.length_a   1.000
_cell.length_b   1.000
_cell.length_c   1.000
_cell.angle_alpha   90.00
_cell.angle_beta   90.00
_cell.angle_gamma   90.00
#
_symmetry.space_group_name_H-M   'P 1'
#
loop_
_entity.id
_entity.type
_entity.pdbx_description
1 polymer ?
#
loop_
_entity_poly.entity_id
_entity_poly.type
_entity_poly.pdbx_seq_one_letter_code
_entity_poly.pdbx_strand_id
1 'polypeptide(L)'
;MRRADIVYALIVVWALAIGWSLWGAAAVEGPRNLDTGFKKLDVFFKGQLLAFGVALVTAAAGFAFAGAARRIRLIGLIPIGLTVLVLAGSTAAFLLFNEADPTPSTQTRMPTAPADGAVD
;
A
#
# COMPACT_ATOMS: atom_id res chain seq x y z
N MET A 1 -20.53 -26.99 -2.50
CA MET A 1 -19.26 -26.45 -1.99
C MET A 1 -19.12 -26.81 -0.53
N ARG A 2 -17.97 -27.35 -0.12
CA ARG A 2 -17.67 -27.59 1.30
C ARG A 2 -17.42 -26.23 1.97
N ARG A 3 -17.74 -26.10 3.26
CA ARG A 3 -17.58 -24.85 4.03
C ARG A 3 -16.13 -24.30 3.98
N ALA A 4 -15.15 -25.19 3.85
CA ALA A 4 -13.75 -24.84 3.68
C ALA A 4 -13.45 -24.16 2.33
N ASP A 5 -14.13 -24.55 1.25
CA ASP A 5 -13.92 -23.99 -0.09
C ASP A 5 -14.25 -22.49 -0.14
N ILE A 6 -15.26 -22.07 0.65
CA ILE A 6 -15.64 -20.66 0.77
C ILE A 6 -14.52 -19.85 1.44
N VAL A 7 -13.94 -20.36 2.54
CA VAL A 7 -12.83 -19.69 3.23
C VAL A 7 -11.62 -19.59 2.31
N TYR A 8 -11.30 -20.65 1.56
CA TYR A 8 -10.21 -20.60 0.59
C TYR A 8 -10.47 -19.61 -0.54
N ALA A 9 -11.69 -19.56 -1.08
CA ALA A 9 -12.06 -18.57 -2.10
C ALA A 9 -11.90 -17.13 -1.58
N LEU A 10 -12.32 -16.86 -0.34
CA LEU A 10 -12.15 -15.55 0.28
C LEU A 10 -10.66 -15.18 0.48
N ILE A 11 -9.82 -16.16 0.83
CA ILE A 11 -8.37 -15.95 0.93
C ILE A 11 -7.76 -15.63 -0.44
N VAL A 12 -8.19 -16.32 -1.50
CA VAL A 12 -7.73 -16.03 -2.87
C VAL A 12 -8.15 -14.62 -3.28
N VAL A 13 -9.39 -14.22 -3.02
CA VAL A 13 -9.87 -12.85 -3.29
C VAL A 13 -9.06 -11.82 -2.49
N TRP A 14 -8.75 -12.10 -1.23
CA TRP A 14 -7.88 -11.26 -0.40
C TRP A 14 -6.47 -11.11 -1.00
N ALA A 15 -5.87 -12.23 -1.45
CA ALA A 15 -4.55 -12.21 -2.05
C ALA A 15 -4.53 -11.41 -3.36
N LEU A 16 -5.58 -11.54 -4.18
CA LEU A 16 -5.76 -10.73 -5.39
C LEU A 16 -5.90 -9.25 -5.08
N ALA A 17 -6.64 -8.88 -4.02
CA ALA A 17 -6.77 -7.49 -3.58
C ALA A 17 -5.42 -6.89 -3.16
N ILE A 18 -4.57 -7.67 -2.47
CA ILE A 18 -3.20 -7.25 -2.15
C ILE A 18 -2.36 -7.07 -3.42
N GLY A 19 -2.38 -8.05 -4.33
CA GLY A 19 -1.65 -7.97 -5.59
C GLY A 19 -2.05 -6.76 -6.41
N TRP A 20 -3.35 -6.48 -6.48
CA TRP A 20 -3.90 -5.31 -7.15
C TRP A 20 -3.46 -4.00 -6.48
N SER A 21 -3.45 -3.94 -5.15
CA SER A 21 -2.96 -2.77 -4.40
C SER A 21 -1.50 -2.46 -4.73
N LEU A 22 -0.64 -3.48 -4.70
CA LEU A 22 0.78 -3.35 -4.99
C LEU A 22 1.02 -2.93 -6.45
N TRP A 23 0.31 -3.55 -7.39
CA TRP A 23 0.41 -3.19 -8.79
C TRP A 23 -0.08 -1.75 -9.05
N GLY A 24 -1.21 -1.37 -8.47
CA GLY A 24 -1.74 -0.01 -8.59
C GLY A 24 -0.78 1.04 -8.05
N ALA A 25 -0.13 0.79 -6.92
CA ALA A 25 0.90 1.67 -6.36
C ALA A 25 2.16 1.73 -7.26
N ALA A 26 2.57 0.60 -7.84
CA ALA A 26 3.72 0.53 -8.74
C ALA A 26 3.47 1.24 -10.08
N ALA A 27 2.22 1.20 -10.58
CA ALA A 27 1.81 1.81 -11.83
C ALA A 27 1.67 3.35 -11.78
N VAL A 28 1.80 3.97 -10.59
CA VAL A 28 1.85 5.43 -10.49
C VAL A 28 3.21 5.90 -11.00
N GLU A 29 3.25 6.30 -12.27
CA GLU A 29 4.39 6.97 -12.87
C GLU A 29 4.37 8.47 -12.54
N GLY A 30 5.54 9.03 -12.23
CA GLY A 30 5.68 10.44 -11.90
C GLY A 30 7.09 10.81 -11.44
N PRO A 31 7.41 12.11 -11.38
CA PRO A 31 8.68 12.59 -10.84
C PRO A 31 8.95 12.03 -9.44
N ARG A 32 10.22 11.84 -9.08
CA ARG A 32 10.60 11.48 -7.69
C ARG A 32 10.48 12.70 -6.77
N ASN A 33 9.25 13.15 -6.56
CA ASN A 33 8.87 14.23 -5.65
C ASN A 33 7.87 13.71 -4.60
N LEU A 34 7.71 14.49 -3.52
CA LEU A 34 6.81 14.16 -2.41
C LEU A 34 5.37 13.93 -2.86
N ASP A 35 4.89 14.69 -3.84
CA ASP A 35 3.52 14.57 -4.36
C ASP A 35 3.24 13.19 -4.97
N THR A 36 4.19 12.66 -5.76
CA THR A 36 4.08 11.32 -6.35
C THR A 36 4.20 10.24 -5.27
N GLY A 37 5.02 10.47 -4.23
CA GLY A 37 5.12 9.60 -3.06
C GLY A 37 3.80 9.49 -2.29
N PHE A 38 3.15 10.63 -2.01
CA PHE A 38 1.83 10.65 -1.36
C PHE A 38 0.75 9.99 -2.20
N LYS A 39 0.77 10.20 -3.52
CA LYS A 39 -0.18 9.54 -4.43
C LYS A 39 0.00 8.02 -4.46
N LYS A 40 1.24 7.52 -4.44
CA LYS A 40 1.54 6.08 -4.30
C LYS A 40 1.03 5.51 -2.99
N LEU A 41 1.27 6.24 -1.89
CA LEU A 41 0.78 5.86 -0.56
C LEU A 41 -0.75 5.84 -0.52
N ASP A 42 -1.43 6.83 -1.07
CA ASP A 42 -2.90 6.88 -1.10
C ASP A 42 -3.49 5.68 -1.86
N VAL A 43 -2.95 5.37 -3.05
CA VAL A 43 -3.38 4.18 -3.83
C VAL A 43 -3.11 2.88 -3.05
N PHE A 44 -1.94 2.77 -2.43
CA PHE A 44 -1.59 1.61 -1.60
C PHE A 44 -2.55 1.47 -0.41
N PHE A 45 -2.79 2.54 0.35
CA PHE A 45 -3.68 2.54 1.51
C PHE A 45 -5.12 2.21 1.15
N LYS A 46 -5.65 2.74 0.04
CA LYS A 46 -6.98 2.38 -0.48
C LYS A 46 -7.08 0.89 -0.78
N GLY A 47 -6.05 0.33 -1.42
CA GLY A 47 -5.98 -1.10 -1.69
C GLY A 47 -5.86 -1.95 -0.41
N GLN A 48 -5.09 -1.50 0.59
CA GLN A 48 -5.00 -2.17 1.90
C GLN A 48 -6.32 -2.14 2.66
N LEU A 49 -7.09 -1.06 2.57
CA LEU A 49 -8.39 -0.94 3.23
C LEU A 49 -9.40 -1.96 2.67
N LEU A 50 -9.41 -2.14 1.35
CA LEU A 50 -10.19 -3.19 0.68
C LEU A 50 -9.72 -4.59 1.09
N ALA A 51 -8.41 -4.85 1.07
CA ALA A 51 -7.86 -6.13 1.51
C ALA A 51 -8.23 -6.42 2.98
N PHE A 52 -8.17 -5.43 3.86
CA PHE A 52 -8.57 -5.56 5.25
C PHE A 52 -10.07 -5.89 5.40
N GLY A 53 -10.94 -5.25 4.61
CA GLY A 53 -12.36 -5.59 4.57
C GLY A 53 -12.60 -7.07 4.19
N VAL A 54 -11.91 -7.57 3.17
CA VAL A 54 -11.99 -8.99 2.79
C VAL A 54 -11.42 -9.90 3.88
N ALA A 55 -10.34 -9.50 4.55
CA ALA A 55 -9.75 -10.24 5.66
C ALA A 55 -10.73 -10.38 6.84
N LEU A 56 -11.47 -9.32 7.18
CA LEU A 56 -12.51 -9.35 8.21
C LEU A 56 -13.65 -10.30 7.83
N VAL A 57 -14.13 -10.25 6.59
CA VAL A 57 -15.16 -11.17 6.09
C VAL A 57 -14.68 -12.62 6.12
N THR A 58 -13.41 -12.85 5.78
CA THR A 58 -12.78 -14.19 5.84
C THR A 58 -12.72 -14.72 7.28
N ALA A 59 -12.31 -13.88 8.22
CA ALA A 59 -12.28 -14.24 9.64
C ALA A 59 -13.70 -14.51 10.16
N ALA A 60 -14.65 -13.61 9.87
CA ALA A 60 -16.05 -13.77 10.24
C ALA A 60 -16.63 -15.06 9.69
N ALA A 61 -16.36 -15.40 8.43
CA ALA A 61 -16.76 -16.68 7.84
C ALA A 61 -16.14 -17.88 8.56
N GLY A 62 -14.83 -17.82 8.88
CA GLY A 62 -14.14 -18.87 9.63
C GLY A 62 -14.73 -19.15 11.02
N PHE A 63 -15.26 -18.11 11.69
CA PHE A 63 -15.91 -18.23 13.00
C PHE A 63 -17.42 -18.53 12.92
N ALA A 64 -18.13 -18.01 11.93
CA ALA A 64 -19.58 -18.17 11.76
C ALA A 64 -19.99 -19.60 11.40
N PHE A 65 -19.10 -20.39 10.80
CA PHE A 65 -19.38 -21.81 10.54
C PHE A 65 -19.31 -22.62 11.84
N ALA A 66 -20.48 -22.81 12.48
CA ALA A 66 -20.65 -23.71 13.62
C ALA A 66 -20.11 -25.12 13.28
N GLY A 67 -19.21 -25.63 14.13
CA GLY A 67 -18.52 -26.91 13.93
C GLY A 67 -17.24 -26.86 13.08
N ALA A 68 -16.81 -25.68 12.63
CA ALA A 68 -15.53 -25.55 11.93
C ALA A 68 -14.36 -26.01 12.83
N ALA A 69 -13.55 -26.93 12.31
CA ALA A 69 -12.34 -27.39 12.98
C ALA A 69 -11.46 -26.19 13.34
N ARG A 70 -10.78 -26.26 14.50
CA ARG A 70 -9.87 -25.20 14.99
C ARG A 70 -8.91 -24.67 13.91
N ARG A 71 -8.49 -25.55 12.99
CA ARG A 71 -7.66 -25.23 11.82
C ARG A 71 -8.30 -24.21 10.87
N ILE A 72 -9.60 -24.31 10.56
CA ILE A 72 -10.29 -23.40 9.63
C ILE A 72 -10.42 -22.00 10.25
N ARG A 73 -10.67 -21.93 11.57
CA ARG A 73 -10.71 -20.67 12.32
C ARG A 73 -9.35 -19.96 12.30
N LEU A 74 -8.27 -20.69 12.52
CA LEU A 74 -6.90 -20.17 12.43
C LEU A 74 -6.57 -19.68 11.01
N ILE A 75 -6.94 -20.46 10.00
CA ILE A 75 -6.74 -20.07 8.60
C ILE A 75 -7.47 -18.77 8.26
N GLY A 76 -8.69 -18.57 8.77
CA GLY A 76 -9.44 -17.33 8.59
C GLY A 76 -8.81 -16.08 9.22
N LEU A 77 -7.93 -16.24 10.22
CA LEU A 77 -7.20 -15.14 10.87
C LEU A 77 -5.91 -14.75 10.14
N ILE A 78 -5.36 -15.64 9.30
CA ILE A 78 -4.12 -15.40 8.55
C ILE A 78 -4.17 -14.10 7.73
N PRO A 79 -5.24 -13.83 6.96
CA PRO A 79 -5.36 -12.58 6.22
C PRO A 79 -5.25 -11.33 7.10
N ILE A 80 -5.88 -11.32 8.28
CA ILE A 80 -5.83 -10.18 9.20
C ILE A 80 -4.39 -9.97 9.67
N GLY A 81 -3.74 -11.03 10.15
CA GLY A 81 -2.36 -10.97 10.64
C GLY A 81 -1.39 -10.46 9.57
N LEU A 82 -1.52 -10.95 8.33
CA LEU A 82 -0.70 -10.51 7.21
C LEU A 82 -0.97 -9.05 6.82
N THR A 83 -2.23 -8.62 6.79
CA THR A 83 -2.59 -7.23 6.43
C THR A 83 -2.03 -6.26 7.47
N VAL A 84 -2.13 -6.59 8.77
CA VAL A 84 -1.55 -5.81 9.87
C VAL A 84 -0.02 -5.78 9.78
N LEU A 85 0.62 -6.92 9.50
CA LEU A 85 2.08 -7.00 9.35
C LEU A 85 2.57 -6.14 8.18
N VAL A 86 1.87 -6.16 7.05
CA VAL A 86 2.19 -5.34 5.87
C VAL A 86 2.02 -3.85 6.18
N LEU A 87 0.94 -3.46 6.85
CA LEU A 87 0.71 -2.07 7.28
C LEU A 87 1.78 -1.59 8.27
N ALA A 88 2.03 -2.37 9.33
CA ALA A 88 3.04 -2.05 10.34
C ALA A 88 4.46 -2.01 9.74
N GLY A 89 4.80 -3.00 8.92
CA GLY A 89 6.11 -3.10 8.26
C GLY A 89 6.34 -1.97 7.26
N SER A 90 5.33 -1.62 6.45
CA SER A 90 5.43 -0.49 5.52
C SER A 90 5.53 0.85 6.24
N THR A 91 4.80 1.04 7.35
CA THR A 91 4.87 2.24 8.17
C THR A 91 6.24 2.36 8.85
N ALA A 92 6.75 1.27 9.43
CA ALA A 92 8.07 1.23 10.04
C ALA A 92 9.18 1.50 9.00
N ALA A 93 9.09 0.88 7.82
CA ALA A 93 10.02 1.12 6.73
C ALA A 93 9.97 2.58 6.25
N PHE A 94 8.77 3.17 6.12
CA PHE A 94 8.61 4.57 5.78
C PHE A 94 9.31 5.47 6.82
N LEU A 95 9.09 5.23 8.12
CA LEU A 95 9.71 6.03 9.17
C LEU A 95 11.23 5.87 9.23
N LEU A 96 11.74 4.65 9.05
CA LEU A 96 13.17 4.34 9.16
C LEU A 96 13.98 4.75 7.92
N PHE A 97 13.38 4.77 6.73
CA PHE A 97 14.10 4.97 5.47
C PHE A 97 13.79 6.31 4.76
N ASN A 98 12.87 7.15 5.27
CA ASN A 98 12.64 8.50 4.73
C ASN A 98 13.43 9.62 5.43
N GLU A 99 14.40 9.32 6.28
CA GLU A 99 15.40 10.30 6.74
C GLU A 99 16.42 10.63 5.62
N ALA A 100 15.95 10.96 4.42
CA ALA A 100 16.81 11.42 3.34
C ALA A 100 16.96 12.94 3.44
N ASP A 101 18.15 13.38 3.82
CA ASP A 101 18.61 14.77 3.82
C ASP A 101 18.16 15.50 2.54
N PRO A 102 17.61 16.72 2.64
CA PRO A 102 17.41 17.55 1.46
C PRO A 102 18.79 17.92 0.93
N THR A 103 19.27 17.22 -0.10
CA THR A 103 20.36 17.74 -0.91
C THR A 103 19.87 19.08 -1.47
N PRO A 104 20.49 20.21 -1.10
CA PRO A 104 20.06 21.49 -1.64
C PRO A 104 20.31 21.44 -3.14
N SER A 105 19.22 21.35 -3.92
CA SER A 105 19.30 21.53 -5.36
C SER A 105 19.90 22.91 -5.58
N THR A 106 21.13 22.96 -6.07
CA THR A 106 21.75 24.18 -6.58
C THR A 106 21.01 24.54 -7.85
N GLN A 107 19.79 25.07 -7.70
CA GLN A 107 19.14 25.79 -8.77
C GLN A 107 19.97 27.05 -8.97
N THR A 108 20.91 26.99 -9.90
CA THR A 108 21.58 28.16 -10.45
C THR A 108 20.47 29.05 -11.00
N ARG A 109 20.08 30.08 -10.24
CA ARG A 109 19.26 31.18 -10.77
C ARG A 109 20.06 31.76 -11.93
N MET A 110 19.63 31.50 -13.16
CA MET A 110 20.05 32.33 -14.28
C MET A 110 19.65 33.77 -13.94
N PRO A 111 20.58 34.74 -13.90
CA PRO A 111 20.23 36.14 -13.74
C PRO A 111 19.37 36.55 -14.95
N THR A 112 18.09 36.84 -14.74
CA THR A 112 17.20 37.45 -15.73
C THR A 112 17.41 38.96 -15.86
N ALA A 113 18.64 39.44 -15.66
CA ALA A 113 18.97 40.82 -15.98
C ALA A 113 19.35 40.87 -17.47
N PRO A 114 18.69 41.69 -18.30
CA PRO A 114 19.22 41.99 -19.62
C PRO A 114 20.61 42.60 -19.42
N ALA A 115 21.59 42.16 -20.20
CA ALA A 115 22.85 42.88 -20.31
C ALA A 115 22.51 44.25 -20.91
N ASP A 116 22.46 45.28 -20.07
CA ASP A 116 22.42 46.66 -20.49
C ASP A 116 23.72 46.93 -21.27
N GLY A 117 23.64 46.75 -22.57
CA GLY A 117 24.72 46.95 -23.52
C GLY A 117 24.13 47.20 -24.88
N ALA A 118 23.90 48.49 -25.20
CA ALA A 118 24.07 49.11 -26.51
C ALA A 118 23.30 50.44 -26.54
N VAL A 119 23.93 51.50 -26.03
CA VAL A 119 23.63 52.85 -26.52
C VAL A 119 24.94 53.35 -27.11
N ASP A 120 24.92 53.54 -28.43
CA ASP A 120 25.97 54.17 -29.23
C ASP A 120 26.29 55.60 -28.77
#